data_AF-A0A9D6ZLZ1-F1
#
_entry.id   AF-A0A9D6ZLZ1-F1
#
_cell.length_a   1.000
_cell.length_b   1.000
_cell.length_c   1.000
_cell.angle_alpha   90.00
_cell.angle_beta   90.00
_cell.angle_gamma   90.00
#
_symmetry.space_group_name_H-M   'P 1'
#
loop_
_entity.id
_entity.type
_entity.pdbx_description
1 polymer ?
#
loop_
_entity_poly.entity_id
_entity_poly.type
_entity_poly.pdbx_seq_one_letter_code
_entity_poly.pdbx_strand_id
1 'polypeptide(L)'
;MDRDDHDQGPSTTSTTGLTLGKADSQQVLVLPLMSFTAVTTDREMATAFVRQILAAAGKMIPTREWSTQDLRDILIFVLEGGVDPVPMLEGRYLRKRLKEQLARAERYKEPFSLMFVSLKEDADPIHHQGLIDLLMERLRRSDMVFLYRRKAAVILPHTNEKAAEGLINRIRSLAAATIPAEVEMSLLIRTYPHPDFAHPSDVLDWAEDQLR
;
A
#
# COMPACT_ATOMS: atom_id res chain seq x y z
N MET A 1 28.54 5.70 71.51
CA MET A 1 28.54 7.11 71.10
C MET A 1 29.15 7.14 69.72
N ASP A 2 28.48 7.30 68.60
CA ASP A 2 27.08 7.44 68.17
C ASP A 2 27.13 7.09 66.65
N ARG A 3 26.24 6.25 66.09
CA ARG A 3 25.08 6.62 65.24
C ARG A 3 25.40 7.68 64.16
N ASP A 4 24.97 7.63 62.90
CA ASP A 4 24.10 6.79 62.05
C ASP A 4 24.37 7.31 60.60
N ASP A 5 24.46 6.44 59.59
CA ASP A 5 23.46 6.21 58.51
C ASP A 5 23.71 6.89 57.16
N HIS A 6 23.63 6.04 56.14
CA HIS A 6 23.08 6.18 54.78
C HIS A 6 22.90 7.57 54.14
N ASP A 7 23.35 7.73 52.88
CA ASP A 7 22.45 7.50 51.73
C ASP A 7 23.21 7.44 50.39
N GLN A 8 22.73 6.59 49.47
CA GLN A 8 23.18 6.46 48.08
C GLN A 8 22.20 7.20 47.16
N GLY A 9 22.70 7.91 46.14
CA GLY A 9 21.84 8.31 45.02
C GLY A 9 22.51 9.22 43.99
N PRO A 10 22.19 9.10 42.69
CA PRO A 10 23.20 9.24 41.64
C PRO A 10 23.12 10.52 40.80
N SER A 11 24.27 10.82 40.19
CA SER A 11 24.51 11.58 38.95
C SER A 11 23.31 11.72 38.02
N THR A 12 23.06 12.93 37.53
CA THR A 12 22.71 13.15 36.11
C THR A 12 22.97 14.60 35.65
N THR A 13 23.83 14.68 34.64
CA THR A 13 23.75 15.51 33.42
C THR A 13 23.62 17.04 33.51
N SER A 14 24.75 17.64 33.13
CA SER A 14 24.94 19.01 32.64
C SER A 14 23.88 19.44 31.61
N THR A 15 23.09 20.45 31.97
CA THR A 15 22.26 21.23 31.05
C THR A 15 23.12 22.32 30.41
N THR A 16 23.66 22.06 29.22
CA THR A 16 24.33 23.10 28.44
C THR A 16 23.26 23.92 27.70
N GLY A 17 22.90 25.07 28.28
CA GLY A 17 22.15 26.09 27.58
C GLY A 17 23.05 26.77 26.54
N LEU A 18 22.67 26.68 25.26
CA LEU A 18 23.21 27.51 24.20
C LEU A 18 22.10 28.42 23.69
N THR A 19 22.19 29.70 24.05
CA THR A 19 21.55 30.79 23.31
C THR A 19 22.62 31.84 23.01
N LEU A 20 22.86 32.12 21.73
CA LEU A 20 22.79 33.47 21.16
C LEU A 20 23.01 33.42 19.65
N GLY A 21 22.02 33.92 18.92
CA GLY A 21 22.08 34.19 17.48
C GLY A 21 20.76 34.78 17.03
N LYS A 22 20.62 36.11 17.14
CA LYS A 22 19.46 36.87 16.64
C LYS A 22 19.43 36.82 15.11
N ALA A 23 18.30 36.43 14.53
CA ALA A 23 17.48 37.25 13.63
C ALA A 23 16.38 36.41 12.95
N ASP A 24 15.26 37.08 12.73
CA ASP A 24 14.13 36.74 11.86
C ASP A 24 12.98 35.86 12.35
N SER A 25 11.82 36.47 12.14
CA SER A 25 10.46 36.14 12.52
C SER A 25 9.96 34.87 11.84
N GLN A 26 10.39 33.71 12.32
CA GLN A 26 9.66 32.47 12.16
C GLN A 26 9.23 32.01 13.55
N GLN A 27 7.92 32.00 13.80
CA GLN A 27 7.37 31.21 14.90
C GLN A 27 7.68 29.75 14.57
N VAL A 28 8.88 29.30 14.93
CA VAL A 28 9.21 27.89 15.02
C VAL A 28 8.18 27.30 15.95
N LEU A 29 7.31 26.45 15.41
CA LEU A 29 6.47 25.57 16.20
C LEU A 29 7.42 24.72 17.04
N VAL A 30 7.68 25.16 18.27
CA VAL A 30 8.35 24.35 19.29
C VAL A 30 7.36 23.26 19.63
N LEU A 31 7.41 22.17 18.87
CA LEU A 31 6.65 20.97 19.15
C LEU A 31 7.27 20.38 20.42
N PRO A 32 6.54 20.27 21.54
CA PRO A 32 7.01 19.45 22.64
C PRO A 32 7.29 18.06 22.08
N LEU A 33 8.43 17.46 22.45
CA LEU A 33 8.76 16.08 22.13
C LEU A 33 7.73 15.17 22.83
N MET A 34 6.56 15.03 22.22
CA MET A 34 5.52 14.12 22.67
C MET A 34 5.90 12.74 22.18
N SER A 35 6.30 11.86 23.09
CA SER A 35 6.57 10.47 22.74
C SER A 35 5.27 9.76 22.39
N PHE A 36 5.33 8.82 21.45
CA PHE A 36 4.19 7.98 21.06
C PHE A 36 3.54 7.31 22.28
N THR A 37 4.36 6.85 23.23
CA THR A 37 3.90 6.26 24.49
C THR A 37 3.10 7.28 25.31
N ALA A 38 3.59 8.52 25.48
CA ALA A 38 2.88 9.53 26.26
C ALA A 38 1.52 9.91 25.64
N VAL A 39 1.43 10.02 24.30
CA VAL A 39 0.18 10.35 23.61
C VAL A 39 -0.84 9.20 23.68
N THR A 40 -0.39 7.96 23.76
CA THR A 40 -1.26 6.78 23.76
C THR A 40 -1.69 6.32 25.17
N THR A 41 -0.96 6.71 26.22
CA THR A 41 -1.27 6.31 27.60
C THR A 41 -1.83 7.42 28.48
N ASP A 42 -1.63 8.70 28.13
CA ASP A 42 -2.11 9.84 28.89
C ASP A 42 -3.20 10.62 28.13
N ARG A 43 -4.38 10.72 28.75
CA ARG A 43 -5.56 11.37 28.15
C ARG A 43 -5.38 12.87 27.96
N GLU A 44 -4.68 13.56 28.86
CA GLU A 44 -4.43 14.99 28.76
C GLU A 44 -3.47 15.28 27.61
N MET A 45 -2.42 14.46 27.48
CA MET A 45 -1.47 14.54 26.38
C MET A 45 -2.12 14.22 25.03
N ALA A 46 -2.97 13.20 24.96
CA ALA A 46 -3.77 12.90 23.77
C ALA A 46 -4.66 14.09 23.36
N THR A 47 -5.30 14.73 24.34
CA THR A 47 -6.16 15.89 24.09
C THR A 47 -5.35 17.10 23.62
N ALA A 48 -4.18 17.34 24.22
CA ALA A 48 -3.28 18.42 23.81
C ALA A 48 -2.75 18.21 22.38
N PHE A 49 -2.40 16.97 22.03
CA PHE A 49 -1.96 16.60 20.69
C PHE A 49 -3.04 16.85 19.64
N VAL A 50 -4.28 16.40 19.89
CA VAL A 50 -5.43 16.63 18.98
C VAL A 50 -5.66 18.14 18.76
N ARG A 51 -5.57 18.96 19.81
CA ARG A 51 -5.69 20.42 19.69
C ARG A 51 -4.58 21.04 18.84
N GLN A 52 -3.36 20.54 18.95
CA GLN A 52 -2.25 21.02 18.11
C GLN A 52 -2.46 20.69 16.63
N ILE A 53 -2.95 19.48 16.32
CA ILE A 53 -3.28 19.11 14.93
C ILE A 53 -4.40 20.00 14.39
N LEU A 54 -5.47 20.24 15.16
CA LEU A 54 -6.56 21.13 14.76
C LEU A 54 -6.06 22.57 14.49
N ALA A 55 -5.21 23.09 15.37
CA ALA A 55 -4.64 24.42 15.18
C ALA A 55 -3.74 24.50 13.94
N ALA A 56 -2.97 23.45 13.66
CA ALA A 56 -2.15 23.36 12.44
C ALA A 56 -3.03 23.30 11.18
N ALA A 57 -4.07 22.47 11.18
CA ALA A 57 -5.01 22.34 10.06
C ALA A 57 -5.74 23.67 9.76
N GLY A 58 -6.18 24.38 10.80
CA GLY A 58 -6.80 25.70 10.67
C GLY A 58 -5.86 26.77 10.10
N LYS A 59 -4.55 26.68 10.37
CA LYS A 59 -3.54 27.55 9.74
C LYS A 59 -3.33 27.22 8.26
N MET A 60 -3.44 25.94 7.87
CA MET A 60 -3.24 25.50 6.48
C MET A 60 -4.43 25.85 5.58
N ILE A 61 -5.66 25.71 6.08
CA ILE A 61 -6.89 26.04 5.35
C ILE A 61 -7.81 26.87 6.26
N PRO A 62 -7.64 28.21 6.30
CA PRO A 62 -8.37 29.08 7.24
C PRO A 62 -9.87 29.17 6.98
N THR A 63 -10.32 28.87 5.76
CA THR A 63 -11.72 28.96 5.34
C THR A 63 -12.55 27.74 5.70
N ARG A 64 -11.93 26.68 6.24
CA ARG A 64 -12.58 25.42 6.60
C ARG A 64 -12.68 25.29 8.12
N GLU A 65 -13.88 24.98 8.60
CA GLU A 65 -14.06 24.52 9.98
C GLU A 65 -13.58 23.06 10.06
N TRP A 66 -12.65 22.80 10.97
CA TRP A 66 -12.05 21.48 11.17
C TRP A 66 -12.64 20.81 12.40
N SER A 67 -13.23 19.63 12.24
CA SER A 67 -13.60 18.77 13.36
C SER A 67 -12.50 17.74 13.66
N THR A 68 -12.56 17.14 14.84
CA THR A 68 -11.70 16.00 15.19
C THR A 68 -11.97 14.79 14.29
N GLN A 69 -13.20 14.63 13.81
CA GLN A 69 -13.59 13.58 12.88
C GLN A 69 -12.95 13.78 11.50
N ASP A 70 -12.92 15.02 10.98
CA ASP A 70 -12.25 15.34 9.71
C ASP A 70 -10.76 14.97 9.74
N LEU A 71 -10.08 15.30 10.83
CA LEU A 71 -8.66 14.97 10.99
C LEU A 71 -8.44 13.47 11.08
N ARG A 72 -9.29 12.77 11.82
CA ARG A 72 -9.24 11.31 11.91
C ARG A 72 -9.40 10.69 10.53
N ASP A 73 -10.40 11.13 9.77
CA ASP A 73 -10.70 10.57 8.45
C ASP A 73 -9.58 10.85 7.44
N ILE A 74 -8.97 12.04 7.50
CA ILE A 74 -7.79 12.36 6.68
C ILE A 74 -6.56 11.56 7.10
N LEU A 75 -6.31 11.40 8.40
CA LEU A 75 -5.19 10.62 8.89
C LEU A 75 -5.36 9.14 8.57
N ILE A 76 -6.57 8.59 8.72
CA ILE A 76 -6.91 7.23 8.27
C ILE A 76 -6.69 7.12 6.77
N PHE A 77 -7.24 8.05 5.98
CA PHE A 77 -7.03 8.07 4.54
C PHE A 77 -5.54 8.09 4.16
N VAL A 78 -4.72 8.93 4.79
CA VAL A 78 -3.28 9.01 4.53
C VAL A 78 -2.53 7.76 5.00
N LEU A 79 -2.88 7.21 6.17
CA LEU A 79 -2.28 5.98 6.72
C LEU A 79 -2.68 4.75 5.90
N GLU A 80 -3.88 4.73 5.35
CA GLU A 80 -4.39 3.73 4.41
C GLU A 80 -3.95 4.01 2.96
N GLY A 81 -3.07 5.02 2.76
CA GLY A 81 -2.39 5.28 1.50
C GLY A 81 -3.15 6.17 0.50
N GLY A 82 -4.34 6.67 0.84
CA GLY A 82 -5.07 7.67 0.06
C GLY A 82 -5.54 7.20 -1.32
N VAL A 83 -5.54 5.90 -1.56
CA VAL A 83 -5.95 5.27 -2.81
C VAL A 83 -7.03 4.25 -2.48
N ASP A 84 -8.19 4.36 -3.12
CA ASP A 84 -9.13 3.23 -3.15
C ASP A 84 -8.36 1.98 -3.61
N PRO A 85 -8.22 0.94 -2.77
CA PRO A 85 -7.32 -0.17 -3.04
C PRO A 85 -7.72 -0.85 -4.35
N VAL A 86 -6.72 -1.35 -5.09
CA VAL A 86 -6.95 -2.19 -6.27
C VAL A 86 -7.93 -3.30 -5.85
N PRO A 87 -9.08 -3.49 -6.54
CA PRO A 87 -10.06 -4.47 -6.13
C PRO A 87 -9.45 -5.88 -6.06
N MET A 88 -9.30 -6.40 -4.84
CA MET A 88 -8.87 -7.77 -4.59
C MET A 88 -10.10 -8.65 -4.38
N LEU A 89 -10.27 -9.64 -5.24
CA LEU A 89 -11.45 -10.50 -5.29
C LEU A 89 -11.05 -11.97 -5.14
N GLU A 90 -11.97 -12.79 -4.66
CA GLU A 90 -11.77 -14.24 -4.71
C GLU A 90 -11.77 -14.75 -6.16
N GLY A 91 -10.95 -15.76 -6.45
CA GLY A 91 -10.82 -16.36 -7.78
C GLY A 91 -12.13 -16.85 -8.40
N ARG A 92 -13.14 -17.23 -7.58
CA ARG A 92 -14.48 -17.60 -8.06
C ARG A 92 -15.18 -16.49 -8.86
N TYR A 93 -14.78 -15.23 -8.67
CA TYR A 93 -15.33 -14.09 -9.38
C TYR A 93 -14.61 -13.77 -10.70
N LEU A 94 -13.46 -14.40 -10.98
CA LEU A 94 -12.66 -14.13 -12.18
C LEU A 94 -13.48 -14.34 -13.45
N ARG A 95 -14.12 -15.52 -13.59
CA ARG A 95 -14.90 -15.86 -14.79
C ARG A 95 -15.99 -14.83 -15.10
N LYS A 96 -16.69 -14.35 -14.08
CA LYS A 96 -17.73 -13.32 -14.24
C LYS A 96 -17.12 -12.00 -14.73
N ARG A 97 -16.04 -11.53 -14.09
CA ARG A 97 -15.40 -10.26 -14.44
C ARG A 97 -14.71 -10.32 -15.80
N LEU A 98 -14.11 -11.44 -16.15
CA LEU A 98 -13.49 -11.64 -17.46
C LEU A 98 -14.54 -11.61 -18.58
N LYS A 99 -15.72 -12.23 -18.39
CA LYS A 99 -16.86 -12.10 -19.33
C LYS A 99 -17.30 -10.65 -19.53
N GLU A 100 -17.39 -9.88 -18.44
CA GLU A 100 -17.74 -8.45 -18.52
C GLU A 100 -16.68 -7.67 -19.33
N GLN A 101 -15.40 -7.96 -19.15
CA GLN A 101 -14.32 -7.30 -19.88
C GLN A 101 -14.24 -7.70 -21.34
N LEU A 102 -14.48 -8.98 -21.67
CA LEU A 102 -14.62 -9.44 -23.05
C LEU A 102 -15.77 -8.73 -23.77
N ALA A 103 -16.93 -8.62 -23.13
CA ALA A 103 -18.07 -7.90 -23.70
C ALA A 103 -17.76 -6.41 -23.95
N ARG A 104 -17.00 -5.76 -23.07
CA ARG A 104 -16.53 -4.38 -23.26
C ARG A 104 -15.52 -4.28 -24.41
N ALA A 105 -14.53 -5.15 -24.45
CA ALA A 105 -13.54 -5.19 -25.51
C ALA A 105 -14.20 -5.37 -26.88
N GLU A 106 -15.21 -6.24 -26.97
CA GLU A 106 -15.97 -6.42 -28.21
C GLU A 106 -16.76 -5.18 -28.61
N ARG A 107 -17.40 -4.51 -27.64
CA ARG A 107 -18.25 -3.35 -27.88
C ARG A 107 -17.44 -2.10 -28.25
N TYR A 108 -16.32 -1.88 -27.59
CA TYR A 108 -15.53 -0.65 -27.69
C TYR A 108 -14.25 -0.81 -28.50
N LYS A 109 -13.90 -2.04 -28.91
CA LYS A 109 -12.66 -2.38 -29.63
C LYS A 109 -11.41 -1.95 -28.87
N GLU A 110 -11.48 -2.02 -27.54
CA GLU A 110 -10.38 -1.69 -26.65
C GLU A 110 -9.72 -2.97 -26.13
N PRO A 111 -8.38 -3.04 -26.12
CA PRO A 111 -7.69 -4.20 -25.63
C PRO A 111 -7.71 -4.27 -24.10
N PHE A 112 -7.60 -5.47 -23.55
CA PHE A 112 -7.23 -5.67 -22.16
C PHE A 112 -6.21 -6.80 -22.07
N SER A 113 -5.40 -6.79 -21.02
CA SER A 113 -4.45 -7.86 -20.75
C SER A 113 -4.87 -8.67 -19.54
N LEU A 114 -4.64 -9.98 -19.60
CA LEU A 114 -4.86 -10.91 -18.51
C LEU A 114 -3.52 -11.54 -18.14
N MET A 115 -3.12 -11.33 -16.89
CA MET A 115 -1.86 -11.81 -16.33
C MET A 115 -2.13 -12.86 -15.26
N PHE A 116 -1.30 -13.89 -15.22
CA PHE A 116 -1.24 -14.86 -14.13
C PHE A 116 0.15 -14.82 -13.53
N VAL A 117 0.22 -14.76 -12.21
CA VAL A 117 1.48 -14.77 -11.48
C VAL A 117 1.39 -15.69 -10.28
N SER A 118 2.45 -16.46 -10.07
CA SER A 118 2.53 -17.43 -8.97
C SER A 118 3.97 -17.69 -8.61
N LEU A 119 4.19 -18.10 -7.37
CA LEU A 119 5.46 -18.69 -6.93
C LEU A 119 5.30 -20.21 -6.93
N LYS A 120 6.43 -20.91 -6.98
CA LYS A 120 6.48 -22.37 -6.82
C LYS A 120 5.71 -22.81 -5.56
N GLU A 121 5.08 -23.99 -5.63
CA GLU A 121 4.14 -24.44 -4.59
C GLU A 121 4.77 -24.59 -3.20
N ASP A 122 6.08 -24.81 -3.10
CA ASP A 122 6.83 -24.95 -1.86
C ASP A 122 7.36 -23.62 -1.29
N ALA A 123 7.09 -22.49 -1.97
CA ALA A 123 7.49 -21.19 -1.48
C ALA A 123 6.84 -20.85 -0.12
N ASP A 124 7.58 -20.15 0.73
CA ASP A 124 7.09 -19.69 2.02
C ASP A 124 5.89 -18.74 1.84
N PRO A 125 4.80 -18.89 2.62
CA PRO A 125 3.67 -17.96 2.62
C PRO A 125 4.06 -16.48 2.68
N ILE A 126 5.16 -16.12 3.35
CA ILE A 126 5.63 -14.73 3.43
C ILE A 126 6.01 -14.16 2.05
N HIS A 127 6.58 -14.98 1.16
CA HIS A 127 6.94 -14.56 -0.19
C HIS A 127 5.71 -14.41 -1.08
N HIS A 128 4.70 -15.26 -0.87
CA HIS A 128 3.41 -15.08 -1.53
C HIS A 128 2.75 -13.75 -1.14
N GLN A 129 2.73 -13.42 0.16
CA GLN A 129 2.20 -12.15 0.62
C GLN A 129 2.99 -10.97 0.03
N GLY A 130 4.32 -11.02 0.06
CA GLY A 130 5.18 -9.98 -0.52
C GLY A 130 4.97 -9.81 -2.04
N LEU A 131 4.69 -10.88 -2.77
CA LEU A 131 4.31 -10.79 -4.19
C LEU A 131 2.97 -10.07 -4.36
N ILE A 132 1.95 -10.36 -3.54
CA ILE A 132 0.66 -9.68 -3.61
C ILE A 132 0.82 -8.19 -3.30
N ASP A 133 1.55 -7.85 -2.24
CA ASP A 133 1.79 -6.45 -1.86
C ASP A 133 2.48 -5.69 -3.00
N LEU A 134 3.52 -6.31 -3.60
CA LEU A 134 4.21 -5.76 -4.77
C LEU A 134 3.26 -5.53 -5.95
N LEU A 135 2.35 -6.46 -6.24
CA LEU A 135 1.35 -6.26 -7.30
C LEU A 135 0.45 -5.07 -6.98
N MET A 136 -0.08 -5.02 -5.75
CA MET A 136 -1.01 -3.99 -5.32
C MET A 136 -0.42 -2.58 -5.39
N GLU A 137 0.87 -2.43 -5.09
CA GLU A 137 1.59 -1.15 -5.21
C GLU A 137 1.80 -0.67 -6.66
N ARG A 138 1.77 -1.58 -7.63
CA ARG A 138 2.13 -1.28 -9.03
C ARG A 138 0.94 -1.23 -9.97
N LEU A 139 -0.17 -1.81 -9.54
CA LEU A 139 -1.40 -1.86 -10.32
C LEU A 139 -2.19 -0.57 -10.17
N ARG A 140 -2.90 -0.23 -11.22
CA ARG A 140 -3.81 0.92 -11.25
C ARG A 140 -5.10 0.54 -10.53
N ARG A 141 -5.81 1.54 -10.04
CA ARG A 141 -7.16 1.38 -9.48
C ARG A 141 -8.14 0.64 -10.40
N SER A 142 -8.00 0.78 -11.71
CA SER A 142 -8.84 0.11 -12.71
C SER A 142 -8.54 -1.37 -12.87
N ASP A 143 -7.33 -1.79 -12.48
CA ASP A 143 -6.90 -3.17 -12.59
C ASP A 143 -7.62 -4.00 -11.53
N MET A 144 -7.79 -5.29 -11.77
CA MET A 144 -8.50 -6.18 -10.84
C MET A 144 -7.63 -7.38 -10.51
N VAL A 145 -7.43 -7.65 -9.23
CA VAL A 145 -6.63 -8.78 -8.74
C VAL A 145 -7.55 -9.85 -8.19
N PHE A 146 -7.32 -11.10 -8.59
CA PHE A 146 -8.07 -12.26 -8.15
C PHE A 146 -7.13 -13.27 -7.52
N LEU A 147 -7.37 -13.63 -6.27
CA LEU A 147 -6.58 -14.62 -5.57
C LEU A 147 -7.21 -16.01 -5.70
N TYR A 148 -6.41 -16.98 -6.12
CA TYR A 148 -6.81 -18.38 -6.22
C TYR A 148 -5.69 -19.28 -5.68
N ARG A 149 -5.88 -19.81 -4.47
CA ARG A 149 -4.85 -20.57 -3.74
C ARG A 149 -3.55 -19.74 -3.64
N ARG A 150 -2.46 -20.21 -4.26
CA ARG A 150 -1.14 -19.57 -4.29
C ARG A 150 -0.86 -18.81 -5.61
N LYS A 151 -1.89 -18.59 -6.43
CA LYS A 151 -1.84 -17.89 -7.71
C LYS A 151 -2.64 -16.58 -7.64
N ALA A 152 -2.17 -15.56 -8.33
CA ALA A 152 -2.92 -14.33 -8.58
C ALA A 152 -3.20 -14.19 -10.08
N ALA A 153 -4.46 -13.93 -10.42
CA ALA A 153 -4.85 -13.52 -11.76
C ALA A 153 -5.14 -12.02 -11.74
N VAL A 154 -4.71 -11.29 -12.77
CA VAL A 154 -4.86 -9.85 -12.86
C VAL A 154 -5.46 -9.48 -14.20
N ILE A 155 -6.59 -8.78 -14.19
CA ILE A 155 -7.15 -8.16 -15.38
C ILE A 155 -6.69 -6.71 -15.45
N LEU A 156 -6.13 -6.32 -16.59
CA LEU A 156 -5.57 -5.00 -16.88
C LEU A 156 -6.39 -4.34 -18.01
N PRO A 157 -7.45 -3.58 -17.69
CA PRO A 157 -8.26 -2.90 -18.70
C PRO A 157 -7.43 -1.91 -19.53
N HIS A 158 -7.83 -1.70 -20.78
CA HIS A 158 -7.21 -0.74 -21.72
C HIS A 158 -5.69 -0.93 -21.88
N THR A 159 -5.19 -2.13 -21.63
CA THR A 159 -3.76 -2.44 -21.62
C THR A 159 -3.44 -3.35 -22.79
N ASN A 160 -2.65 -2.84 -23.74
CA ASN A 160 -2.14 -3.61 -24.86
C ASN A 160 -0.86 -4.39 -24.48
N GLU A 161 -0.42 -5.26 -25.39
CA GLU A 161 0.72 -6.17 -25.18
C GLU A 161 1.99 -5.43 -24.76
N LYS A 162 2.38 -4.37 -25.47
CA LYS A 162 3.57 -3.58 -25.15
C LYS A 162 3.52 -2.98 -23.74
N ALA A 163 2.37 -2.46 -23.32
CA ALA A 163 2.19 -1.92 -21.97
C ALA A 163 2.23 -3.03 -20.90
N ALA A 164 1.63 -4.18 -21.21
CA ALA A 164 1.65 -5.38 -20.40
C ALA A 164 3.08 -5.90 -20.18
N GLU A 165 3.89 -6.02 -21.23
CA GLU A 165 5.31 -6.40 -21.15
C GLU A 165 6.12 -5.43 -20.27
N GLY A 166 5.87 -4.13 -20.42
CA GLY A 166 6.49 -3.12 -19.57
C GLY A 166 6.14 -3.29 -18.09
N LEU A 167 4.89 -3.67 -17.77
CA LEU A 167 4.49 -3.98 -16.40
C LEU A 167 5.19 -5.25 -15.89
N ILE A 168 5.27 -6.30 -16.70
CA ILE A 168 5.94 -7.56 -16.35
C ILE A 168 7.40 -7.35 -16.01
N ASN A 169 8.12 -6.62 -16.85
CA ASN A 169 9.54 -6.38 -16.63
C ASN A 169 9.76 -5.62 -15.32
N ARG A 170 8.89 -4.66 -14.99
CA ARG A 170 8.93 -3.96 -13.70
C ARG A 170 8.63 -4.89 -12.52
N ILE A 171 7.60 -5.74 -12.62
CA ILE A 171 7.26 -6.71 -11.58
C ILE A 171 8.43 -7.68 -11.37
N ARG A 172 9.04 -8.21 -12.44
CA ARG A 172 10.20 -9.10 -12.36
C ARG A 172 11.39 -8.44 -11.68
N SER A 173 11.74 -7.21 -12.07
CA SER A 173 12.86 -6.49 -11.47
C SER A 173 12.64 -6.21 -9.98
N LEU A 174 11.42 -5.90 -9.57
CA LEU A 174 11.09 -5.65 -8.17
C LEU A 174 11.03 -6.95 -7.37
N ALA A 175 10.44 -8.01 -7.94
CA ALA A 175 10.38 -9.33 -7.33
C ALA A 175 11.78 -9.88 -7.09
N ALA A 176 12.72 -9.67 -8.02
CA ALA A 176 14.12 -10.06 -7.83
C ALA A 176 14.83 -9.33 -6.67
N ALA A 177 14.30 -8.20 -6.20
CA ALA A 177 14.83 -7.46 -5.07
C ALA A 177 14.18 -7.86 -3.72
N THR A 178 12.97 -8.42 -3.74
CA THR A 178 12.17 -8.72 -2.53
C THR A 178 11.99 -10.21 -2.27
N ILE A 179 12.02 -11.02 -3.31
CA ILE A 179 11.83 -12.47 -3.28
C ILE A 179 13.20 -13.13 -3.49
N PRO A 180 13.59 -14.12 -2.66
CA PRO A 180 14.87 -14.81 -2.82
C PRO A 180 15.00 -15.46 -4.21
N ALA A 181 16.22 -15.46 -4.77
CA ALA A 181 16.48 -15.92 -6.13
C ALA A 181 16.18 -17.42 -6.34
N GLU A 182 16.19 -18.20 -5.26
CA GLU A 182 15.81 -19.62 -5.24
C GLU A 182 14.30 -19.86 -5.37
N VAL A 183 13.47 -18.83 -5.13
CA VAL A 183 12.02 -18.94 -5.28
C VAL A 183 11.63 -18.64 -6.72
N GLU A 184 11.28 -19.70 -7.45
CA GLU A 184 10.86 -19.58 -8.83
C GLU A 184 9.50 -18.87 -8.96
N MET A 185 9.48 -17.78 -9.74
CA MET A 185 8.27 -17.04 -10.07
C MET A 185 7.83 -17.32 -11.51
N SER A 186 6.63 -17.87 -11.66
CA SER A 186 5.97 -18.03 -12.94
C SER A 186 5.08 -16.82 -13.22
N LEU A 187 5.23 -16.24 -14.41
CA LEU A 187 4.41 -15.14 -14.88
C LEU A 187 4.03 -15.39 -16.34
N LEU A 188 2.73 -15.35 -16.59
CA LEU A 188 2.14 -15.47 -17.92
C LEU A 188 1.24 -14.27 -18.21
N ILE A 189 1.24 -13.78 -19.45
CA ILE A 189 0.32 -12.73 -19.89
C ILE A 189 -0.17 -13.01 -21.30
N ARG A 190 -1.41 -12.60 -21.56
CA ARG A 190 -1.98 -12.48 -22.90
C ARG A 190 -2.86 -11.25 -22.99
N THR A 191 -2.89 -10.63 -24.16
CA THR A 191 -3.73 -9.47 -24.46
C THR A 191 -4.86 -9.89 -25.38
N TYR A 192 -6.10 -9.55 -25.03
CA TYR A 192 -7.24 -9.68 -25.93
C TYR A 192 -7.47 -8.38 -26.69
N PRO A 193 -7.74 -8.41 -28.01
CA PRO A 193 -7.73 -9.59 -28.88
C PRO A 193 -6.32 -10.13 -29.12
N HIS A 194 -6.19 -11.47 -29.17
CA HIS A 194 -4.93 -12.18 -29.49
C HIS A 194 -5.17 -13.09 -30.70
N PRO A 195 -4.17 -13.31 -31.59
CA PRO A 195 -4.30 -14.26 -32.71
C PRO A 195 -4.66 -15.69 -32.28
N ASP A 196 -4.19 -16.11 -31.10
CA ASP A 196 -4.48 -17.45 -30.54
C ASP A 196 -5.91 -17.61 -30.00
N PHE A 197 -6.67 -16.52 -29.89
CA PHE A 197 -8.06 -16.53 -29.42
C PHE A 197 -8.99 -16.27 -30.59
N ALA A 198 -9.48 -17.35 -31.20
CA ALA A 198 -10.45 -17.26 -32.30
C ALA A 198 -11.81 -16.75 -31.81
N HIS A 199 -12.18 -17.09 -30.58
CA HIS A 199 -13.42 -16.71 -29.93
C HIS A 199 -13.21 -16.19 -28.49
N PRO A 200 -14.08 -15.30 -27.98
CA PRO A 200 -14.02 -14.85 -26.59
C PRO A 200 -14.07 -15.97 -25.55
N SER A 201 -14.71 -17.10 -25.87
CA SER A 201 -14.75 -18.30 -25.03
C SER A 201 -13.36 -18.87 -24.77
N ASP A 202 -12.47 -18.81 -25.76
CA ASP A 202 -11.13 -19.39 -25.70
C ASP A 202 -10.28 -18.70 -24.63
N VAL A 203 -10.53 -17.41 -24.40
CA VAL A 203 -9.90 -16.63 -23.32
C VAL A 203 -10.36 -17.13 -21.94
N LEU A 204 -11.64 -17.49 -21.80
CA LEU A 204 -12.19 -18.00 -20.55
C LEU A 204 -11.62 -19.38 -20.22
N ASP A 205 -11.54 -20.25 -21.23
CA ASP A 205 -11.05 -21.62 -21.06
C ASP A 205 -9.54 -21.59 -20.78
N TRP A 206 -8.78 -20.78 -21.53
CA TRP A 206 -7.36 -20.54 -21.25
C TRP A 206 -7.14 -20.01 -19.82
N ALA A 207 -7.95 -19.04 -19.38
CA ALA A 207 -7.85 -18.48 -18.03
C ALA A 207 -8.12 -19.52 -16.93
N GLU A 208 -9.07 -20.44 -17.14
CA GLU A 208 -9.34 -21.53 -16.21
C GLU A 208 -8.19 -22.52 -16.14
N ASP A 209 -7.58 -22.85 -17.28
CA ASP A 209 -6.44 -23.75 -17.34
C ASP A 209 -5.22 -23.20 -16.59
N GLN A 210 -5.03 -21.87 -16.57
CA GLN A 210 -3.94 -21.26 -15.77
C GLN A 210 -4.18 -21.32 -14.26
N LEU A 211 -5.44 -21.42 -13.82
CA LEU A 211 -5.79 -21.51 -12.41
C LEU A 211 -5.78 -22.93 -11.86
N ARG A 212 -5.92 -23.95 -12.73
CA ARG A 212 -5.78 -25.35 -12.36
C ARG A 212 -4.37 -25.67 -11.90
#